data_AF-A0A950MR68-F1
#
_entry.id   AF-A0A950MR68-F1
#
_cell.length_a   1.000
_cell.length_b   1.000
_cell.length_c   1.000
_cell.angle_alpha   90.00
_cell.angle_beta   90.00
_cell.angle_gamma   90.00
#
_symmetry.space_group_name_H-M   'P 1'
#
loop_
_entity.id
_entity.type
_entity.pdbx_description
1 polymer ?
#
loop_
_entity_poly.entity_id
_entity_poly.type
_entity_poly.pdbx_seq_one_letter_code
_entity_poly.pdbx_strand_id
1 'polypeptide(L)'
;MLRIWIISSLALALIPEIRAAALAAEETFPPPCKPLAKLWADFDAKTHFTALTPGQFHFVEGAYVGSPTTPDGLPPGDGAVLATHDGVPNGVIIWTRGALACGPIQISEKLIKLIATIKTGALDGEGNEL
;
A
#
# COMPACT_ATOMS: atom_id res chain seq x y z
N MET A 1 11.73 -14.67 -78.15
CA MET A 1 10.43 -15.23 -77.73
C MET A 1 10.45 -15.24 -76.20
N LEU A 2 10.14 -14.13 -75.52
CA LEU A 2 8.83 -13.61 -75.09
C LEU A 2 8.16 -14.41 -73.94
N ARG A 3 8.04 -13.72 -72.78
CA ARG A 3 7.19 -13.94 -71.58
C ARG A 3 7.63 -15.10 -70.68
N ILE A 4 7.78 -14.91 -69.36
CA ILE A 4 6.68 -14.79 -68.40
C ILE A 4 7.12 -14.02 -67.13
N TRP A 5 6.24 -13.15 -66.66
CA TRP A 5 6.27 -12.44 -65.38
C TRP A 5 5.79 -13.36 -64.24
N ILE A 6 6.42 -13.32 -63.05
CA ILE A 6 5.71 -13.54 -61.78
C ILE A 6 6.33 -12.63 -60.70
N ILE A 7 5.57 -11.62 -60.30
CA ILE A 7 5.71 -10.86 -59.07
C ILE A 7 5.24 -11.78 -57.94
N SER A 8 6.12 -12.19 -57.03
CA SER A 8 5.70 -12.89 -55.81
C SER A 8 5.61 -11.87 -54.67
N SER A 9 4.39 -11.39 -54.45
CA SER A 9 4.02 -10.48 -53.37
C SER A 9 4.32 -11.10 -52.01
N LEU A 10 5.23 -10.50 -51.26
CA LEU A 10 5.46 -10.83 -49.84
C LEU A 10 4.33 -10.19 -49.03
N ALA A 11 3.23 -10.90 -48.87
CA ALA A 11 2.12 -10.50 -48.01
C ALA A 11 2.53 -10.67 -46.54
N LEU A 12 3.01 -9.58 -45.93
CA LEU A 12 2.90 -9.35 -44.50
C LEU A 12 1.42 -9.13 -44.18
N ALA A 13 0.78 -10.01 -43.41
CA ALA A 13 -0.21 -9.67 -42.38
C ALA A 13 -0.93 -10.90 -41.82
N LEU A 14 -1.31 -10.78 -40.54
CA LEU A 14 -2.32 -11.53 -39.78
C LEU A 14 -1.82 -12.78 -39.02
N ILE A 15 -1.20 -12.52 -37.87
CA ILE A 15 -1.38 -13.39 -36.69
C ILE A 15 -2.35 -12.64 -35.77
N PRO A 16 -3.66 -12.94 -35.79
CA PRO A 16 -4.57 -12.46 -34.77
C PRO A 16 -4.51 -13.41 -33.56
N GLU A 17 -4.72 -12.83 -32.39
CA GLU A 17 -4.98 -13.52 -31.12
C GLU A 17 -3.77 -13.99 -30.30
N ILE A 18 -2.85 -13.08 -29.99
CA ILE A 18 -2.35 -13.04 -28.60
C ILE A 18 -3.50 -12.46 -27.77
N ARG A 19 -4.42 -13.33 -27.34
CA ARG A 19 -5.35 -13.00 -26.26
C ARG A 19 -4.50 -12.73 -25.03
N ALA A 20 -4.21 -11.46 -24.78
CA ALA A 20 -3.73 -11.02 -23.49
C ALA A 20 -4.76 -11.50 -22.47
N ALA A 21 -4.41 -12.53 -21.70
CA ALA A 21 -5.12 -12.86 -20.49
C ALA A 21 -4.92 -11.66 -19.56
N ALA A 22 -5.87 -10.72 -19.59
CA ALA A 22 -6.03 -9.78 -18.50
C ALA A 22 -6.33 -10.65 -17.29
N LEU A 23 -5.31 -10.87 -16.45
CA LEU A 23 -5.51 -11.30 -15.09
C LEU A 23 -6.33 -10.19 -14.45
N ALA A 24 -7.66 -10.37 -14.45
CA ALA A 24 -8.52 -9.63 -13.55
C ALA A 24 -8.01 -10.00 -12.16
N ALA A 25 -7.24 -9.10 -11.55
CA ALA A 25 -6.94 -9.17 -10.13
C ALA A 25 -8.32 -9.21 -9.45
N GLU A 26 -8.62 -10.35 -8.83
CA GLU A 26 -9.79 -10.46 -7.97
C GLU A 26 -9.57 -9.39 -6.89
N GLU A 27 -10.37 -8.32 -6.90
CA GLU A 27 -10.31 -7.29 -5.87
C GLU A 27 -10.72 -7.95 -4.55
N THR A 28 -9.73 -8.50 -3.84
CA THR A 28 -9.82 -8.78 -2.42
C THR A 28 -9.95 -7.43 -1.74
N PHE A 29 -11.19 -6.94 -1.65
CA PHE A 29 -11.49 -5.67 -1.00
C PHE A 29 -10.86 -5.71 0.40
N PRO A 30 -9.87 -4.85 0.70
CA PRO A 30 -9.36 -4.74 2.06
C PRO A 30 -10.55 -4.42 2.98
N PRO A 31 -10.53 -4.89 4.24
CA PRO A 31 -11.64 -4.67 5.17
C PRO A 31 -12.07 -3.20 5.14
N PRO A 32 -13.39 -2.93 5.07
CA PRO A 32 -13.88 -1.60 4.74
C PRO A 32 -13.34 -0.58 5.73
N CYS A 33 -12.71 0.46 5.19
CA CYS A 33 -12.18 1.54 6.00
C CYS A 33 -13.30 2.18 6.83
N LYS A 34 -13.00 2.56 8.06
CA LYS A 34 -13.93 3.19 9.00
C LYS A 34 -13.52 4.64 9.23
N PRO A 35 -14.44 5.55 9.59
CA PRO A 35 -14.06 6.90 9.98
C PRO A 35 -13.04 6.87 11.12
N LEU A 36 -11.91 7.56 10.94
CA LEU A 36 -10.79 7.58 11.90
C LEU A 36 -11.24 8.05 13.30
N ALA A 37 -12.16 9.02 13.34
CA ALA A 37 -12.77 9.51 14.57
C ALA A 37 -13.51 8.43 15.39
N LYS A 38 -14.13 7.45 14.72
CA LYS A 38 -14.76 6.33 15.42
C LYS A 38 -13.73 5.38 16.00
N LEU A 39 -12.62 5.17 15.28
CA LEU A 39 -11.54 4.31 15.73
C LEU A 39 -10.90 4.86 17.01
N TRP A 40 -10.63 6.16 17.08
CA TRP A 40 -10.06 6.77 18.29
C TRP A 40 -10.94 6.61 19.54
N ALA A 41 -12.26 6.52 19.38
CA ALA A 41 -13.18 6.32 20.49
C ALA A 41 -13.07 4.92 21.15
N ASP A 42 -12.48 3.94 20.45
CA ASP A 42 -12.30 2.58 20.96
C ASP A 42 -11.04 2.43 21.84
N PHE A 43 -10.18 3.45 21.88
CA PHE A 43 -8.92 3.42 22.63
C PHE A 43 -9.00 4.21 23.93
N ASP A 44 -8.24 3.76 24.93
CA ASP A 44 -8.17 4.42 26.23
C ASP A 44 -7.15 5.57 26.23
N ALA A 45 -7.11 6.33 27.32
CA ALA A 45 -6.20 7.48 27.46
C ALA A 45 -4.70 7.11 27.52
N LYS A 46 -4.34 5.82 27.54
CA LYS A 46 -2.97 5.33 27.52
C LYS A 46 -2.52 4.94 26.11
N THR A 47 -3.40 5.06 25.11
CA THR A 47 -3.03 4.87 23.72
C THR A 47 -2.49 6.17 23.13
N HIS A 48 -1.33 6.09 22.50
CA HIS A 48 -0.69 7.19 21.81
C HIS A 48 -0.76 6.97 20.31
N PHE A 49 -1.18 7.99 19.57
CA PHE A 49 -1.25 7.95 18.11
C PHE A 49 -0.20 8.89 17.53
N THR A 50 0.65 8.37 16.66
CA THR A 50 1.68 9.14 15.96
C THR A 50 1.46 8.97 14.45
N ALA A 51 1.17 10.06 13.75
CA ALA A 51 1.16 10.06 12.30
C ALA A 51 2.57 9.78 11.78
N LEU A 52 2.70 8.88 10.81
CA LEU A 52 3.98 8.57 10.19
C LEU A 52 4.34 9.64 9.15
N THR A 53 5.59 10.08 9.17
CA THR A 53 6.16 10.91 8.09
C THR A 53 6.14 10.16 6.75
N PRO A 54 6.25 10.84 5.60
CA PRO A 54 6.29 10.18 4.29
C PRO A 54 7.36 9.08 4.19
N GLY A 55 8.56 9.33 4.72
CA GLY A 55 9.63 8.33 4.74
C GLY A 55 9.31 7.12 5.62
N GLN A 56 8.70 7.35 6.79
CA GLN A 56 8.26 6.28 7.68
C GLN A 56 7.12 5.47 7.06
N PHE A 57 6.17 6.13 6.39
CA PHE A 57 5.07 5.49 5.67
C PHE A 57 5.60 4.54 4.59
N HIS A 58 6.45 5.00 3.68
CA HIS A 58 7.01 4.15 2.62
C HIS A 58 7.88 3.03 3.16
N PHE A 59 8.56 3.23 4.29
CA PHE A 59 9.29 2.15 4.96
C PHE A 59 8.33 1.04 5.44
N VAL A 60 7.22 1.41 6.08
CA VAL A 60 6.22 0.43 6.56
C VAL A 60 5.46 -0.20 5.40
N GLU A 61 5.19 0.55 4.33
CA GLU A 61 4.61 0.04 3.09
C GLU A 61 5.51 -1.04 2.47
N GLY A 62 6.81 -0.80 2.37
CA GLY A 62 7.79 -1.78 1.94
C GLY A 62 7.83 -3.02 2.83
N ALA A 63 7.76 -2.83 4.16
CA ALA A 63 7.71 -3.93 5.11
C ALA A 63 6.41 -4.76 4.99
N TYR A 64 5.28 -4.10 4.71
CA TYR A 64 4.00 -4.74 4.47
C TYR A 64 4.08 -5.64 3.24
N VAL A 65 4.43 -5.09 2.07
CA VAL A 65 4.47 -5.88 0.81
C VAL A 65 5.53 -6.97 0.81
N GLY A 66 6.58 -6.83 1.62
CA GLY A 66 7.62 -7.84 1.79
C GLY A 66 7.22 -8.99 2.72
N SER A 67 6.08 -8.91 3.42
CA SER A 67 5.62 -9.95 4.32
C SER A 67 4.96 -11.10 3.54
N PRO A 68 5.32 -12.36 3.79
CA PRO A 68 4.70 -13.50 3.12
C PRO A 68 3.25 -13.75 3.56
N THR A 69 2.79 -13.08 4.62
CA THR A 69 1.45 -13.28 5.20
C THR A 69 0.50 -12.12 4.91
N THR A 70 0.96 -11.05 4.27
CA THR A 70 0.08 -9.94 3.89
C THR A 70 -0.68 -10.30 2.62
N PRO A 71 -1.98 -9.97 2.54
CA PRO A 71 -2.74 -10.10 1.31
C PRO A 71 -2.05 -9.38 0.14
N ASP A 72 -2.23 -9.91 -1.06
CA ASP A 72 -1.70 -9.31 -2.28
C ASP A 72 -2.14 -7.83 -2.41
N GLY A 73 -1.21 -7.00 -2.89
CA GLY A 73 -1.46 -5.59 -3.17
C GLY A 73 -0.76 -4.61 -2.22
N LEU A 74 -0.90 -3.32 -2.54
CA LEU A 74 -0.39 -2.24 -1.70
C LEU A 74 -1.30 -2.03 -0.48
N PRO A 75 -0.76 -1.58 0.66
CA PRO A 75 -1.58 -1.23 1.79
C PRO A 75 -2.60 -0.13 1.41
N PRO A 76 -3.80 -0.15 1.99
CA PRO A 76 -4.86 0.77 1.59
C PRO A 76 -4.63 2.17 2.16
N GLY A 77 -4.24 3.13 1.33
CA GLY A 77 -4.16 4.53 1.76
C GLY A 77 -3.00 5.32 1.18
N ASP A 78 -2.89 6.55 1.64
CA ASP A 78 -1.83 7.52 1.34
C ASP A 78 -1.03 7.92 2.59
N GLY A 79 -1.36 7.33 3.75
CA GLY A 79 -0.63 7.54 4.98
C GLY A 79 -0.84 6.40 5.99
N ALA A 80 -0.27 6.59 7.18
CA ALA A 80 -0.43 5.66 8.27
C ALA A 80 -0.27 6.34 9.63
N VAL A 81 -0.93 5.78 10.64
CA VAL A 81 -0.78 6.14 12.05
C VAL A 81 -0.23 4.93 12.80
N LEU A 82 0.80 5.16 13.61
CA LEU A 82 1.27 4.22 14.62
C LEU A 82 0.51 4.45 15.92
N ALA A 83 -0.21 3.43 16.38
CA ALA A 83 -0.80 3.38 17.71
C ALA A 83 0.08 2.53 18.65
N THR A 84 0.45 3.09 19.80
CA THR A 84 1.13 2.40 20.90
C THR A 84 0.33 2.52 22.19
N HIS A 85 0.60 1.66 23.18
CA HIS A 85 -0.12 1.67 24.46
C HIS A 85 0.86 1.51 25.62
N ASP A 86 0.64 2.25 26.71
CA ASP A 86 1.53 2.21 27.87
C ASP A 86 1.67 0.79 28.45
N GLY A 87 2.91 0.34 28.58
CA GLY A 87 3.23 -1.00 29.10
C GLY A 87 3.10 -2.13 28.08
N VAL A 88 2.73 -1.83 26.83
CA VAL A 88 2.71 -2.80 25.72
C VAL A 88 3.85 -2.48 24.75
N PRO A 89 4.84 -3.39 24.58
CA PRO A 89 6.00 -3.11 23.72
C PRO A 89 5.69 -3.16 22.22
N ASN A 90 4.57 -3.79 21.84
CA ASN A 90 4.10 -3.88 20.46
C ASN A 90 3.17 -2.71 20.12
N GLY A 91 2.88 -2.54 18.84
CA GLY A 91 2.05 -1.45 18.33
C GLY A 91 1.14 -1.92 17.21
N VAL A 92 0.34 -0.99 16.70
CA VAL A 92 -0.55 -1.22 15.57
C VAL A 92 -0.32 -0.12 14.54
N ILE A 93 -0.12 -0.52 13.29
CA ILE A 93 -0.19 0.38 12.14
C ILE A 93 -1.64 0.41 11.67
N ILE A 94 -2.19 1.61 11.56
CA ILE A 94 -3.50 1.87 10.98
C ILE A 94 -3.24 2.65 9.70
N TRP A 95 -3.58 2.07 8.55
CA TRP A 95 -3.46 2.78 7.28
C TRP A 95 -4.52 3.87 7.19
N THR A 96 -4.19 5.01 6.60
CA THR A 96 -5.12 6.13 6.46
C THR A 96 -5.36 6.46 5.00
N ARG A 97 -6.62 6.75 4.67
CA ARG A 97 -7.04 7.31 3.39
C ARG A 97 -7.88 8.55 3.68
N GLY A 98 -7.24 9.71 3.69
CA GLY A 98 -7.83 10.93 4.23
C GLY A 98 -8.40 10.71 5.65
N ALA A 99 -9.69 10.98 5.85
CA ALA A 99 -10.35 10.83 7.16
C ALA A 99 -10.75 9.38 7.53
N LEU A 100 -10.28 8.38 6.79
CA LEU A 100 -10.62 6.97 6.99
C LEU A 100 -9.42 6.19 7.52
N ALA A 101 -9.67 5.30 8.48
CA ALA A 101 -8.76 4.26 8.95
C ALA A 101 -9.04 2.92 8.27
N CYS A 102 -8.01 2.27 7.79
CA CYS A 102 -8.08 1.02 7.02
C CYS A 102 -7.17 -0.05 7.66
N GLY A 103 -7.64 -1.30 7.63
CA GLY A 103 -6.88 -2.53 7.93
C GLY A 103 -5.77 -2.42 8.99
N PRO A 104 -6.08 -2.46 10.30
CA PRO A 104 -5.05 -2.39 11.34
C PRO A 104 -4.14 -3.62 11.32
N ILE A 105 -2.84 -3.41 11.52
CA ILE A 105 -1.83 -4.47 11.51
C ILE A 105 -0.96 -4.36 12.75
N GLN A 106 -0.85 -5.46 13.49
CA GLN A 106 0.05 -5.52 14.64
C GLN A 106 1.51 -5.53 14.16
N ILE A 107 2.35 -4.75 14.85
CA ILE A 107 3.77 -4.69 14.58
C ILE A 107 4.58 -4.91 15.86
N SER A 108 5.75 -5.51 15.69
CA SER A 108 6.67 -5.79 16.80
C SER A 108 7.40 -4.53 17.28
N GLU A 109 7.82 -4.54 18.55
CA GLU A 109 8.70 -3.50 19.12
C GLU A 109 9.94 -3.22 18.25
N LYS A 110 10.53 -4.28 17.65
CA LYS A 110 11.70 -4.14 16.77
C LYS A 110 11.38 -3.30 15.54
N LEU A 111 10.21 -3.51 14.93
CA LEU A 111 9.79 -2.72 13.78
C LEU A 111 9.50 -1.26 14.18
N ILE A 112 8.87 -1.04 15.33
CA ILE A 112 8.65 0.31 15.89
C ILE A 112 9.97 1.06 16.03
N LYS A 113 10.98 0.41 16.61
CA LYS A 113 12.33 0.98 16.75
C LYS A 113 12.96 1.32 15.41
N LEU A 114 12.77 0.49 14.38
CA LEU A 114 13.28 0.78 13.03
C LEU A 114 12.56 1.97 12.40
N ILE A 115 11.23 2.05 12.49
CA ILE A 115 10.44 3.20 12.00
C ILE A 115 10.97 4.51 12.60
N ALA A 116 11.25 4.53 13.91
CA ALA A 116 11.77 5.70 14.60
C ALA A 116 13.17 6.16 14.13
N THR A 117 13.93 5.29 13.45
CA THR A 117 15.23 5.66 12.87
C THR A 117 15.12 6.36 11.52
N ILE A 118 13.96 6.28 10.86
CA ILE A 118 13.71 6.94 9.58
C ILE A 118 13.43 8.43 9.82
N LYS A 119 14.25 9.29 9.22
CA LYS A 119 14.23 10.76 9.43
C LYS A 119 13.86 11.54 8.17
N THR A 120 13.37 10.86 7.13
CA THR A 120 13.04 11.46 5.84
C THR A 120 11.56 11.82 5.75
N GLY A 121 11.27 12.94 5.08
CA GLY A 121 9.92 13.50 5.00
C GLY A 121 9.57 14.33 6.25
N ALA A 122 8.64 15.26 6.08
CA ALA A 122 8.14 16.10 7.15
C ALA A 122 6.62 16.27 7.02
N LEU A 123 5.96 16.51 8.16
CA LEU A 123 4.52 16.77 8.22
C LEU A 123 4.29 18.18 8.77
N ASP A 124 3.22 18.83 8.34
CA ASP A 124 2.70 20.05 8.94
C ASP A 124 2.00 19.77 10.28
N GLY A 125 1.47 20.82 10.93
CA GLY A 125 0.73 20.70 12.19
C GLY A 125 -0.63 19.99 12.08
N GLU A 126 -1.11 19.75 10.85
CA GLU A 126 -2.36 19.06 10.53
C GLU A 126 -2.12 17.62 10.06
N GLY A 127 -0.85 17.21 9.90
CA GLY A 127 -0.44 15.88 9.48
C GLY A 127 -0.35 15.70 7.96
N ASN A 128 -0.34 16.77 7.17
CA ASN A 128 -0.10 16.70 5.72
C ASN A 128 1.40 16.81 5.40
N GLU A 129 1.83 16.26 4.27
CA GLU A 129 3.22 16.40 3.80
C GLU A 129 3.57 17.86 3.45
N LEU A 130 4.78 18.28 3.85
CA LEU A 130 5.34 19.62 3.59
C LEU A 130 6.03 19.75 2.22
#